data_AF-A0A128FKN7-F1
#
_entry.id   AF-A0A128FKN7-F1
#
_cell.length_a   1.000
_cell.length_b   1.000
_cell.length_c   1.000
_cell.angle_alpha   90.00
_cell.angle_beta   90.00
_cell.angle_gamma   90.00
#
_symmetry.space_group_name_H-M   'P 1'
#
loop_
_entity.id
_entity.type
_entity.pdbx_description
1 polymer ?
#
loop_
_entity_poly.entity_id
_entity_poly.type
_entity_poly.pdbx_seq_one_letter_code
_entity_poly.pdbx_strand_id
1 'polypeptide(L)'
;MRANFLISIVSLLLSPFFAQAKTVTVEGIFSSFPEAGFEKSILVHSLVGDNGKAEIDGEDYFVGSMSDDDKLLLESYLFWEESSLSNVDCLSFPAQRITLIKEIAASNGDDAAQVASSYGSASAYLDKKNAEALFPLPKYKTRQVLCISSEGKHFPQTSASIFF
;
A
#
# COMPACT_ATOMS: atom_id res chain seq x y z
N MET A 1 -37.48 39.59 -46.00
CA MET A 1 -36.07 39.49 -45.60
C MET A 1 -35.99 39.48 -44.08
N ARG A 2 -35.23 38.52 -43.53
CA ARG A 2 -34.63 38.42 -42.18
C ARG A 2 -35.56 38.18 -40.97
N ALA A 3 -35.50 36.92 -40.54
CA ALA A 3 -35.90 36.40 -39.24
C ALA A 3 -34.92 36.81 -38.14
N ASN A 4 -35.41 37.01 -36.92
CA ASN A 4 -34.62 36.97 -35.68
C ASN A 4 -35.43 36.20 -34.63
N PHE A 5 -35.22 34.89 -34.53
CA PHE A 5 -35.55 34.10 -33.35
C PHE A 5 -34.24 33.76 -32.65
N LEU A 6 -33.98 34.41 -31.53
CA LEU A 6 -32.90 34.05 -30.61
C LEU A 6 -33.39 32.85 -29.80
N ILE A 7 -32.92 31.66 -30.15
CA ILE A 7 -33.05 30.47 -29.31
C ILE A 7 -31.74 30.36 -28.52
N SER A 8 -31.80 30.74 -27.24
CA SER A 8 -30.76 30.42 -26.27
C SER A 8 -30.67 28.91 -26.10
N ILE A 9 -29.62 28.30 -26.64
CA ILE A 9 -29.25 26.92 -26.36
C ILE A 9 -28.59 26.93 -24.97
N VAL A 10 -29.38 26.65 -23.93
CA VAL A 10 -28.84 26.19 -22.64
C VAL A 10 -28.43 24.74 -22.86
N SER A 11 -27.20 24.54 -23.34
CA SER A 11 -26.55 23.22 -23.25
C SER A 11 -26.23 22.99 -21.78
N LEU A 12 -27.13 22.31 -21.08
CA LEU A 12 -26.82 21.58 -19.86
C LEU A 12 -25.69 20.60 -20.18
N LEU A 13 -24.45 21.04 -19.92
CA LEU A 13 -23.29 20.17 -19.78
C LEU A 13 -23.51 19.32 -18.54
N LEU A 14 -24.31 18.28 -18.66
CA LEU A 14 -24.18 17.07 -17.87
C LEU A 14 -22.86 16.41 -18.30
N SER A 15 -21.75 16.97 -17.84
CA SER A 15 -20.51 16.23 -17.75
C SER A 15 -20.71 15.18 -16.66
N PRO A 16 -20.74 13.88 -16.96
CA PRO A 16 -20.46 12.92 -15.91
C PRO A 16 -19.02 13.19 -15.49
N PHE A 17 -18.85 13.66 -14.26
CA PHE A 17 -17.58 13.47 -13.54
C PHE A 17 -17.41 11.96 -13.39
N PHE A 18 -16.99 11.29 -14.47
CA PHE A 18 -16.19 10.10 -14.33
C PHE A 18 -14.89 10.59 -13.69
N ALA A 19 -14.89 10.64 -12.35
CA ALA A 19 -13.68 10.34 -11.61
C ALA A 19 -13.28 8.95 -12.09
N GLN A 20 -12.49 8.93 -13.16
CA GLN A 20 -11.79 7.74 -13.59
C GLN A 20 -10.91 7.42 -12.40
N ALA A 21 -11.39 6.51 -11.53
CA ALA A 21 -10.60 5.93 -10.46
C ALA A 21 -9.34 5.47 -11.16
N LYS A 22 -8.26 6.23 -10.96
CA LYS A 22 -6.97 5.93 -11.54
C LYS A 22 -6.53 4.74 -10.73
N THR A 23 -6.92 3.54 -11.15
CA THR A 23 -6.30 2.31 -10.72
C THR A 23 -4.89 2.38 -11.27
N VAL A 24 -4.04 3.13 -10.56
CA VAL A 24 -2.61 3.01 -10.69
C VAL A 24 -2.34 1.59 -10.21
N THR A 25 -2.21 0.67 -11.14
CA THR A 25 -1.69 -0.66 -10.84
C THR A 25 -0.26 -0.42 -10.38
N VAL A 26 -0.05 -0.48 -9.06
CA VAL A 26 1.28 -0.44 -8.45
C VAL A 26 1.96 -1.77 -8.73
N GLU A 27 2.37 -1.95 -9.99
CA GLU A 27 3.13 -3.08 -10.48
C GLU A 27 4.44 -2.53 -11.05
N GLY A 28 5.57 -3.13 -10.68
CA GLY A 28 6.87 -2.66 -11.13
C GLY A 28 8.00 -3.02 -10.19
N ILE A 29 9.20 -2.56 -10.56
CA ILE A 29 10.42 -2.71 -9.75
C ILE A 29 10.69 -1.36 -9.09
N PHE A 30 10.82 -1.38 -7.77
CA PHE A 30 11.07 -0.20 -6.95
C PHE A 30 12.36 -0.38 -6.17
N SER A 31 13.19 0.65 -6.11
CA SER A 31 14.44 0.63 -5.33
C SER A 31 14.29 1.49 -4.07
N SER A 32 14.76 0.99 -2.93
CA SER A 32 14.88 1.78 -1.70
C SER A 32 16.05 2.76 -1.79
N PHE A 33 15.96 3.88 -1.06
CA PHE A 33 17.07 4.83 -0.99
C PHE A 33 18.34 4.24 -0.40
N PRO A 34 19.52 4.68 -0.90
CA PRO A 34 20.81 4.33 -0.33
C PRO A 34 21.12 4.97 1.02
N GLU A 35 20.26 5.82 1.60
CA GLU A 35 20.56 6.52 2.87
C GLU A 35 20.79 5.58 4.06
N ALA A 36 20.36 4.31 3.97
CA ALA A 36 20.63 3.26 4.96
C ALA A 36 21.72 2.26 4.56
N GLY A 37 22.40 2.44 3.41
CA GLY A 37 23.47 1.55 2.94
C GLY A 37 23.02 0.20 2.36
N PHE A 38 21.72 0.00 2.15
CA PHE A 38 21.17 -1.20 1.51
C PHE A 38 20.20 -0.80 0.39
N GLU A 39 20.62 -0.96 -0.86
CA GLU A 39 19.73 -0.90 -2.00
C GLU A 39 18.95 -2.22 -2.07
N LYS A 40 17.63 -2.17 -1.88
CA LYS A 40 16.75 -3.31 -2.09
C LYS A 40 15.88 -3.06 -3.31
N SER A 41 15.85 -4.03 -4.21
CA SER A 41 14.88 -4.08 -5.30
C SER A 41 13.63 -4.81 -4.82
N ILE A 42 12.48 -4.16 -4.94
CA ILE A 42 11.18 -4.73 -4.65
C ILE A 42 10.44 -4.88 -5.97
N LEU A 43 10.20 -6.11 -6.39
CA LEU A 43 9.30 -6.41 -7.51
C LEU A 43 7.89 -6.59 -6.97
N VAL A 44 7.00 -5.66 -7.28
CA VAL A 44 5.57 -5.77 -6.93
C VAL A 44 4.82 -6.33 -8.13
N HIS A 45 4.12 -7.45 -7.95
CA HIS A 45 3.22 -8.01 -8.95
C HIS A 45 1.84 -7.36 -8.85
N SER A 46 1.04 -7.46 -9.93
CA SER A 46 -0.33 -6.96 -9.95
C SER A 46 -1.14 -7.40 -8.72
N LEU A 47 -1.80 -6.43 -8.10
CA LEU A 47 -2.73 -6.66 -6.98
C LEU A 47 -4.09 -7.13 -7.52
N VAL A 48 -4.72 -8.07 -6.82
CA VAL A 48 -6.09 -8.53 -7.06
C VAL A 48 -6.89 -8.31 -5.78
N GLY A 49 -7.82 -7.35 -5.78
CA GLY A 49 -8.67 -7.04 -4.63
C GLY A 49 -7.85 -6.78 -3.34
N ASP A 50 -6.90 -5.85 -3.42
CA ASP A 50 -5.97 -5.44 -2.35
C ASP A 50 -5.01 -6.51 -1.83
N ASN A 51 -4.88 -7.62 -2.55
CA ASN A 51 -3.94 -8.69 -2.21
C ASN A 51 -2.99 -8.93 -3.39
N GLY A 52 -1.72 -9.10 -3.10
CA GLY A 52 -0.73 -9.48 -4.08
C GLY A 52 0.49 -10.12 -3.46
N LYS A 53 1.52 -10.26 -4.29
CA LYS A 53 2.85 -10.68 -3.87
C LYS A 53 3.88 -9.66 -4.29
N ALA A 54 4.93 -9.55 -3.50
CA ALA A 54 6.14 -8.87 -3.89
C ALA A 54 7.35 -9.76 -3.64
N GLU A 55 8.38 -9.60 -4.46
CA GLU A 55 9.66 -10.26 -4.30
C GLU A 55 10.67 -9.24 -3.79
N ILE A 56 11.37 -9.58 -2.69
CA ILE A 56 12.44 -8.78 -2.12
C ILE A 56 13.61 -9.74 -1.88
N ASP A 57 14.77 -9.46 -2.50
CA ASP A 57 15.98 -10.28 -2.37
C ASP A 57 15.75 -11.77 -2.73
N GLY A 58 14.85 -12.07 -3.67
CA GLY A 58 14.48 -13.43 -4.10
C GLY A 58 13.45 -14.14 -3.21
N GLU A 59 12.92 -13.45 -2.19
CA GLU A 59 11.94 -14.00 -1.26
C GLU A 59 10.54 -13.40 -1.48
N ASP A 60 9.52 -14.25 -1.41
CA ASP A 60 8.12 -13.86 -1.55
C ASP A 60 7.58 -13.22 -0.26
N TYR A 61 6.95 -12.05 -0.41
CA TYR A 61 6.20 -11.33 0.61
C TYR A 61 4.74 -11.16 0.17
N PHE A 62 3.82 -11.20 1.14
CA PHE A 62 2.47 -10.71 0.89
C PHE A 62 2.47 -9.19 0.80
N VAL A 63 1.66 -8.64 -0.08
CA VAL A 63 1.46 -7.19 -0.22
C VAL A 63 -0.02 -6.87 -0.33
N GLY A 64 -0.41 -5.72 0.23
CA GLY A 64 -1.73 -5.15 -0.02
C GLY A 64 -1.72 -3.63 0.04
N SER A 65 -2.79 -3.05 -0.53
CA SER A 65 -3.04 -1.62 -0.49
C SER A 65 -3.23 -1.15 0.97
N MET A 66 -2.62 -0.03 1.36
CA MET A 66 -2.90 0.59 2.65
C MET A 66 -4.24 1.32 2.59
N SER A 67 -5.08 1.11 3.61
CA SER A 67 -6.26 1.93 3.84
C SER A 67 -5.89 3.35 4.28
N ASP A 68 -6.81 4.29 4.15
CA ASP A 68 -6.59 5.67 4.61
C ASP A 68 -6.33 5.74 6.13
N ASP A 69 -7.00 4.90 6.92
CA ASP A 69 -6.74 4.76 8.35
C ASP A 69 -5.30 4.30 8.64
N ASP A 70 -4.80 3.33 7.87
CA ASP A 70 -3.42 2.86 8.00
C ASP A 70 -2.41 3.91 7.47
N LYS A 71 -2.79 4.77 6.52
CA LYS A 71 -1.94 5.90 6.11
C LYS A 71 -1.84 6.95 7.22
N LEU A 72 -2.97 7.33 7.80
CA LEU A 72 -3.03 8.31 8.91
C LEU A 72 -2.23 7.84 10.12
N LEU A 73 -2.34 6.56 10.48
CA LEU A 73 -1.57 5.99 11.58
C LEU A 73 -0.05 5.96 11.28
N LEU A 74 0.35 5.76 10.02
CA LEU A 74 1.76 5.85 9.61
C LEU A 74 2.29 7.28 9.69
N GLU A 75 1.52 8.27 9.22
CA GLU A 75 1.87 9.69 9.33
C GLU A 75 2.10 10.08 10.79
N SER A 76 1.19 9.68 11.66
CA SER A 76 1.30 9.90 13.11
C SER A 76 2.56 9.24 13.69
N TYR A 77 2.84 7.99 13.30
CA TYR A 77 4.00 7.25 13.77
C TYR A 77 5.34 7.86 13.32
N LEU A 78 5.40 8.41 12.11
CA LEU A 78 6.58 9.07 11.56
C LEU A 78 6.68 10.57 11.92
N PHE A 79 5.71 11.10 12.68
CA PHE A 79 5.58 12.52 13.00
C PHE A 79 5.50 13.41 11.75
N TRP A 80 4.77 12.95 10.74
CA TRP A 80 4.49 13.70 9.53
C TRP A 80 3.24 14.57 9.66
N GLU A 81 3.11 15.54 8.75
CA GLU A 81 1.88 16.33 8.62
C GLU A 81 0.72 15.39 8.24
N GLU A 82 -0.41 15.58 8.91
CA GLU A 82 -1.63 14.84 8.62
C GLU A 82 -2.02 15.03 7.14
N SER A 83 -2.46 13.95 6.49
CA SER A 83 -2.83 13.91 5.07
C SER A 83 -1.68 14.04 4.07
N SER A 84 -0.42 13.96 4.49
CA SER A 84 0.76 13.89 3.60
C SER A 84 0.70 12.72 2.60
N LEU A 85 -0.04 11.65 2.92
CA LEU A 85 -0.20 10.44 2.12
C LEU A 85 -1.54 10.35 1.40
N SER A 86 -2.40 11.37 1.51
CA SER A 86 -3.75 11.37 0.93
C SER A 86 -3.77 11.09 -0.57
N ASN A 87 -2.80 11.62 -1.32
CA ASN A 87 -2.66 11.43 -2.77
C ASN A 87 -1.52 10.47 -3.15
N VAL A 88 -1.04 9.66 -2.21
CA VAL A 88 0.09 8.74 -2.39
C VAL A 88 -0.42 7.30 -2.37
N ASP A 89 0.02 6.51 -3.33
CA ASP A 89 -0.29 5.08 -3.39
C ASP A 89 0.67 4.34 -2.45
N CYS A 90 0.15 3.81 -1.35
CA CYS A 90 0.97 3.10 -0.36
C CYS A 90 0.59 1.62 -0.29
N LEU A 91 1.62 0.78 -0.28
CA LEU A 91 1.55 -0.66 -0.11
C LEU A 91 2.12 -1.03 1.24
N SER A 92 1.51 -2.01 1.89
CA SER A 92 2.00 -2.59 3.13
C SER A 92 2.27 -4.08 2.97
N PHE A 93 3.32 -4.52 3.64
CA PHE A 93 3.81 -5.89 3.61
C PHE A 93 4.08 -6.29 5.06
N PRO A 94 3.79 -7.54 5.46
CA PRO A 94 4.42 -8.10 6.66
C PRO A 94 5.94 -7.98 6.60
N ALA A 95 6.59 -7.78 7.75
CA ALA A 95 8.06 -7.83 7.83
C ALA A 95 8.61 -9.24 7.54
N GLN A 96 7.80 -10.28 7.76
CA GLN A 96 8.15 -11.67 7.51
C GLN A 96 7.76 -12.11 6.09
N ARG A 97 8.65 -12.86 5.44
CA ARG A 97 8.37 -13.55 4.17
C ARG A 97 7.26 -14.61 4.33
N ILE A 98 6.57 -14.93 3.23
CA ILE A 98 5.44 -15.87 3.21
C ILE A 98 5.79 -17.23 3.83
N THR A 99 6.98 -17.75 3.51
CA THR A 99 7.46 -19.04 4.04
C THR A 99 7.56 -19.03 5.56
N LEU A 100 8.14 -17.98 6.14
CA LEU A 100 8.26 -17.82 7.59
C LEU A 100 6.90 -17.65 8.28
N ILE A 101 5.95 -16.94 7.66
CA ILE A 101 4.58 -16.82 8.20
C ILE A 101 3.92 -18.21 8.30
N LYS A 102 4.07 -19.05 7.27
CA LYS A 102 3.57 -20.43 7.29
C LYS A 102 4.22 -21.28 8.37
N GLU A 103 5.54 -21.15 8.53
CA GLU A 103 6.29 -21.85 9.59
C GLU A 103 5.82 -21.43 10.99
N ILE A 104 5.64 -20.13 11.22
CA ILE A 104 5.11 -19.60 12.48
C ILE A 104 3.71 -20.15 12.74
N ALA A 105 2.82 -20.10 11.75
CA ALA A 105 1.46 -20.65 11.87
C ALA A 105 1.46 -22.13 12.22
N ALA A 106 2.20 -22.94 11.47
CA ALA A 106 2.32 -24.38 11.71
C ALA A 106 2.91 -24.68 13.10
N SER A 107 3.94 -23.95 13.54
CA SER A 107 4.57 -24.12 14.85
C SER A 107 3.63 -23.82 16.03
N ASN A 108 2.65 -22.94 15.81
CA ASN A 108 1.64 -22.59 16.80
C ASN A 108 0.40 -23.51 16.74
N GLY A 109 0.38 -24.49 15.83
CA GLY A 109 -0.78 -25.37 15.61
C GLY A 109 -1.95 -24.69 14.89
N ASP A 110 -1.71 -23.53 14.27
CA ASP A 110 -2.70 -22.80 13.47
C ASP A 110 -2.73 -23.35 12.02
N ASP A 111 -3.83 -23.14 11.29
CA ASP A 111 -3.93 -23.52 9.87
C ASP A 111 -3.05 -22.62 8.99
N ALA A 112 -1.86 -23.11 8.65
CA ALA A 112 -0.89 -22.38 7.84
C ALA A 112 -1.39 -22.05 6.43
N ALA A 113 -2.28 -22.87 5.85
CA ALA A 113 -2.84 -22.62 4.52
C ALA A 113 -3.87 -21.49 4.58
N GLN A 114 -4.71 -21.49 5.62
CA GLN A 114 -5.68 -20.41 5.85
C GLN A 114 -4.97 -19.09 6.15
N VAL A 115 -3.97 -19.10 7.02
CA VAL A 115 -3.18 -17.90 7.39
C VAL A 115 -2.48 -17.31 6.16
N ALA A 116 -1.83 -18.15 5.36
CA ALA A 116 -1.10 -17.73 4.17
C ALA A 116 -1.94 -17.77 2.87
N SER A 117 -3.24 -17.52 2.97
CA SER A 117 -4.14 -17.46 1.81
C SER A 117 -4.14 -16.09 1.12
N SER A 118 -3.85 -15.01 1.86
CA SER A 118 -3.92 -13.63 1.38
C SER A 118 -3.11 -12.69 2.28
N TYR A 119 -2.83 -11.47 1.80
CA TYR A 119 -2.25 -10.42 2.63
C TYR A 119 -3.14 -10.11 3.84
N GLY A 120 -4.46 -9.98 3.63
CA GLY A 120 -5.40 -9.69 4.70
C GLY A 120 -5.36 -10.73 5.82
N SER A 121 -5.36 -12.02 5.46
CA SER A 121 -5.30 -13.12 6.43
C SER A 121 -3.96 -13.17 7.17
N ALA A 122 -2.85 -13.02 6.45
CA ALA A 122 -1.51 -13.07 7.03
C ALA A 122 -1.26 -11.87 7.97
N SER A 123 -1.66 -10.66 7.56
CA SER A 123 -1.51 -9.46 8.36
C SER A 123 -2.37 -9.50 9.62
N ALA A 124 -3.62 -9.94 9.53
CA ALA A 124 -4.48 -10.10 10.70
C ALA A 124 -3.92 -11.14 11.68
N TYR A 125 -3.33 -12.23 11.17
CA TYR A 125 -2.68 -13.24 11.98
C TYR A 125 -1.48 -12.67 12.74
N LEU A 126 -0.59 -11.94 12.05
CA LEU A 126 0.59 -11.34 12.67
C LEU A 126 0.23 -10.23 13.66
N ASP A 127 -0.77 -9.40 13.35
CA ASP A 127 -1.28 -8.37 14.25
C ASP A 127 -1.83 -9.01 15.54
N LYS A 128 -2.57 -10.12 15.42
CA LYS A 128 -3.04 -10.89 16.58
C LYS A 128 -1.87 -11.42 17.41
N LYS A 129 -0.88 -12.07 16.79
CA LYS A 129 0.29 -12.60 17.51
C LYS A 129 1.13 -11.51 18.18
N ASN A 130 1.26 -10.35 17.53
CA ASN A 130 1.91 -9.19 18.11
C ASN A 130 1.15 -8.64 19.33
N ALA A 131 -0.18 -8.58 19.27
CA ALA A 131 -1.02 -8.15 20.39
C ALA A 131 -0.99 -9.14 21.58
N GLU A 132 -0.78 -10.43 21.31
CA GLU A 132 -0.64 -11.49 22.32
C GLU A 132 0.78 -11.58 22.92
N ALA A 133 1.76 -10.85 22.35
CA ALA A 133 3.14 -10.87 22.83
C ALA A 133 3.29 -10.14 24.18
N LEU A 134 4.30 -10.54 24.96
CA LEU A 134 4.62 -9.90 26.25
C LEU A 134 4.93 -8.40 26.10
N PHE A 135 5.53 -8.03 24.96
CA PHE A 135 5.86 -6.66 24.59
C PHE A 135 5.36 -6.40 23.16
N PRO A 136 4.11 -5.95 22.97
CA PRO A 136 3.57 -5.67 21.65
C PRO A 136 4.35 -4.52 21.00
N LEU A 137 4.74 -4.71 19.74
CA LEU A 137 5.42 -3.68 18.96
C LEU A 137 4.39 -2.76 18.28
N PRO A 138 4.75 -1.50 17.99
CA PRO A 138 3.95 -0.68 17.09
C PRO A 138 3.70 -1.41 15.76
N LYS A 139 2.51 -1.24 15.18
CA LYS A 139 2.09 -1.91 13.95
C LYS A 139 3.09 -1.76 12.78
N TYR A 140 3.74 -0.59 12.65
CA TYR A 140 4.74 -0.35 11.60
C TYR A 140 6.15 -0.85 11.94
N LYS A 141 6.37 -1.45 13.11
CA LYS A 141 7.57 -2.25 13.39
C LYS A 141 7.43 -3.71 12.97
N THR A 142 6.22 -4.16 12.67
CA THR A 142 5.93 -5.52 12.14
C THR A 142 5.58 -5.51 10.66
N ARG A 143 5.66 -4.34 10.01
CA ARG A 143 5.29 -4.12 8.61
C ARG A 143 6.37 -3.32 7.89
N GLN A 144 6.49 -3.57 6.60
CA GLN A 144 7.21 -2.72 5.66
C GLN A 144 6.18 -1.90 4.88
N VAL A 145 6.56 -0.70 4.44
CA VAL A 145 5.68 0.18 3.66
C VAL A 145 6.43 0.71 2.45
N LEU A 146 5.78 0.65 1.27
CA LEU A 146 6.23 1.27 0.03
C LEU A 146 5.20 2.30 -0.40
N CYS A 147 5.54 3.57 -0.39
CA CYS A 147 4.66 4.66 -0.84
C CYS A 147 5.20 5.28 -2.13
N ILE A 148 4.33 5.45 -3.12
CA ILE A 148 4.66 5.91 -4.48
C ILE A 148 3.81 7.14 -4.81
N SER A 149 4.49 8.23 -5.21
CA SER A 149 3.82 9.48 -5.60
C SER A 149 4.02 9.76 -7.08
N SER A 150 2.90 9.99 -7.77
CA SER A 150 2.90 10.41 -9.18
C SER A 150 3.09 11.92 -9.37
N GLU A 151 3.08 12.71 -8.29
CA GLU A 151 3.09 14.18 -8.33
C GLU A 151 4.49 14.80 -8.27
N GLY A 152 5.54 13.99 -8.02
CA GLY A 152 6.94 14.44 -8.06
C GLY A 152 7.33 15.51 -7.04
N LYS A 153 6.43 15.94 -6.15
CA LYS A 153 6.70 16.90 -5.07
C LYS A 153 6.96 16.17 -3.75
N HIS A 154 8.23 16.29 -3.32
CA HIS A 154 8.74 16.16 -1.95
C HIS A 154 8.01 15.23 -0.96
N PHE A 155 8.00 13.94 -1.28
CA PHE A 155 8.35 12.91 -0.28
C PHE A 155 9.87 12.99 -0.03
N PRO A 156 10.52 12.29 0.94
CA PRO A 156 11.99 12.25 0.99
C PRO A 156 12.55 11.71 -0.34
N GLN A 157 12.86 12.66 -1.21
CA GLN A 157 13.50 12.71 -2.52
C GLN A 157 13.41 11.56 -3.54
N THR A 158 12.31 10.83 -3.77
CA THR A 158 12.06 10.09 -5.06
C THR A 158 10.59 9.69 -5.16
N SER A 159 10.19 9.30 -6.37
CA SER A 159 8.88 8.73 -6.73
C SER A 159 8.44 7.54 -5.88
N ALA A 160 9.30 6.94 -5.06
CA ALA A 160 8.98 5.88 -4.13
C ALA A 160 9.81 5.98 -2.84
N SER A 161 9.21 5.81 -1.67
CA SER A 161 9.95 5.63 -0.41
C SER A 161 9.55 4.34 0.28
N ILE A 162 10.55 3.64 0.80
CA ILE A 162 10.41 2.39 1.54
C ILE A 162 10.78 2.63 3.00
N PHE A 163 9.88 2.28 3.91
CA PHE A 163 10.05 2.40 5.36
C PHE A 163 10.32 1.02 5.97
N PHE A 164 11.40 0.93 6.75
CA PHE A 164 11.81 -0.26 7.51
C PHE A 164 11.74 0.00 9.03
#